data_AF-A0A2J8VYZ8-F1
#
_entry.id   AF-A0A2J8VYZ8-F1
#
_cell.length_a   1.000
_cell.length_b   1.000
_cell.length_c   1.000
_cell.angle_alpha   90.00
_cell.angle_beta   90.00
_cell.angle_gamma   90.00
#
_symmetry.space_group_name_H-M   'P 1'
#
loop_
_entity.id
_entity.type
_entity.pdbx_description
1 polymer ?
#
loop_
_entity_poly.entity_id
_entity_poly.type
_entity_poly.pdbx_seq_one_letter_code
_entity_poly.pdbx_strand_id
1 'polypeptide(L)'
;MDALEEESFALSFSSTSDAEFDAVVGYLEDIIMDDEFQLLQRNFMDKYYLEFEDTEENKLIYTPIFNEYISLVEKYIEEQLLQRIPGFNMAAFTTTLHHLFHLQAP
;
A
#
# COMPACT_ATOMS: atom_id res chain seq x y z
N MET A 1 -27.61 24.88 -0.96
CA MET A 1 -26.31 25.03 -0.28
C MET A 1 -25.77 23.62 -0.20
N ASP A 2 -24.96 23.20 -1.17
CA ASP A 2 -24.32 21.88 -1.19
C ASP A 2 -23.22 21.81 -2.26
N ALA A 3 -23.32 22.61 -3.34
CA ALA A 3 -22.29 22.62 -4.39
C ALA A 3 -21.00 23.40 -4.04
N LEU A 4 -20.99 24.19 -2.95
CA LEU A 4 -19.83 25.03 -2.58
C LEU A 4 -18.89 24.36 -1.57
N GLU A 5 -19.30 23.26 -0.93
CA GLU A 5 -18.46 22.53 0.02
C GLU A 5 -17.60 21.46 -0.68
N GLU A 6 -18.05 20.87 -1.79
CA GLU A 6 -17.24 19.94 -2.59
C GLU A 6 -16.11 20.64 -3.37
N GLU A 7 -16.33 21.85 -3.90
CA GLU A 7 -15.29 22.60 -4.64
C GLU A 7 -14.20 23.13 -3.69
N SER A 8 -14.49 23.29 -2.40
CA SER A 8 -13.54 23.78 -1.40
C SER A 8 -12.50 22.74 -0.98
N PHE A 9 -12.76 21.44 -1.15
CA PHE A 9 -11.88 20.38 -0.66
C PHE A 9 -10.82 19.95 -1.69
N ALA A 10 -11.13 20.06 -2.98
CA ALA A 10 -10.14 19.88 -4.05
C ALA A 10 -9.13 21.04 -4.10
N LEU A 11 -9.52 22.22 -3.61
CA LEU A 11 -8.67 23.41 -3.52
C LEU A 11 -7.81 23.47 -2.25
N SER A 12 -8.00 22.58 -1.28
CA SER A 12 -7.35 22.64 0.05
C SER A 12 -6.14 21.71 0.22
N PHE A 13 -5.88 20.80 -0.72
CA PHE A 13 -4.54 20.21 -0.86
C PHE A 13 -3.63 21.25 -1.51
N SER A 14 -2.93 22.02 -0.68
CA SER A 14 -1.88 22.93 -1.13
C SER A 14 -0.89 22.17 -2.04
N SER A 15 -0.28 22.85 -3.01
CA SER A 15 0.70 22.25 -3.93
C SER A 15 1.82 21.44 -3.25
N THR A 16 2.09 21.68 -1.97
CA THR A 16 3.09 20.97 -1.17
C THR A 16 2.64 19.60 -0.70
N SER A 17 1.39 19.43 -0.26
CA SER A 17 0.88 18.13 0.22
C SER A 17 0.68 17.13 -0.91
N ASP A 18 0.32 17.64 -2.10
CA ASP A 18 0.22 16.84 -3.32
C ASP A 18 1.62 16.34 -3.76
N ALA A 19 2.63 17.23 -3.72
CA ALA A 19 4.01 16.87 -4.03
C ALA A 19 4.61 15.84 -3.04
N GLU A 20 4.25 15.89 -1.76
CA GLU A 20 4.65 14.89 -0.77
C GLU A 20 4.00 13.53 -1.05
N PHE A 21 2.72 13.51 -1.41
CA PHE A 21 2.02 12.30 -1.79
C PHE A 21 2.64 11.66 -3.04
N ASP A 22 2.84 12.44 -4.10
CA ASP A 22 3.48 11.99 -5.34
C ASP A 22 4.89 11.43 -5.09
N ALA A 23 5.66 12.06 -4.20
CA ALA A 23 6.98 11.57 -3.82
C ALA A 23 6.91 10.20 -3.12
N VAL A 24 5.96 10.00 -2.20
CA VAL A 24 5.76 8.70 -1.54
C VAL A 24 5.36 7.63 -2.56
N VAL A 25 4.46 7.96 -3.50
CA VAL A 25 4.07 7.04 -4.58
C VAL A 25 5.25 6.67 -5.47
N GLY A 26 6.12 7.62 -5.81
CA GLY A 26 7.36 7.35 -6.54
C GLY A 26 8.29 6.39 -5.79
N TYR A 27 8.48 6.60 -4.48
CA TYR A 27 9.28 5.67 -3.68
C TYR A 27 8.65 4.28 -3.55
N LEU A 28 7.32 4.19 -3.49
CA LEU A 28 6.62 2.91 -3.51
C LEU A 28 6.86 2.16 -4.83
N GLU A 29 6.80 2.87 -5.96
CA GLU A 29 7.11 2.30 -7.28
C GLU A 29 8.54 1.75 -7.31
N ASP A 30 9.52 2.53 -6.86
CA ASP A 30 10.92 2.10 -6.76
C ASP A 30 11.08 0.86 -5.86
N ILE A 31 10.43 0.83 -4.70
CA ILE A 31 10.49 -0.30 -3.76
C ILE A 31 9.91 -1.57 -4.38
N ILE A 32 8.78 -1.47 -5.08
CA ILE A 32 8.10 -2.64 -5.65
C ILE A 32 8.87 -3.19 -6.86
N MET A 33 9.52 -2.31 -7.64
CA MET A 33 10.36 -2.71 -8.77
C MET A 33 11.74 -3.22 -8.35
N ASP A 34 12.14 -3.04 -7.10
CA ASP A 34 13.46 -3.44 -6.60
C ASP A 34 13.60 -4.97 -6.53
N ASP A 35 14.79 -5.46 -6.91
CA ASP A 35 15.13 -6.88 -6.92
C ASP A 35 15.02 -7.53 -5.53
N GLU A 36 15.28 -6.77 -4.45
CA GLU A 36 15.17 -7.24 -3.08
C GLU A 36 13.72 -7.53 -2.70
N PHE A 37 12.79 -6.67 -3.11
CA PHE A 37 11.35 -6.91 -2.89
C PHE A 37 10.87 -8.13 -3.67
N GLN A 38 11.28 -8.27 -4.93
CA GLN A 38 10.96 -9.43 -5.76
C GLN A 38 11.53 -10.73 -5.16
N LEU A 39 12.73 -10.67 -4.58
CA LEU A 39 13.33 -11.81 -3.87
C LEU A 39 12.56 -12.15 -2.59
N LEU A 40 12.14 -11.15 -1.81
CA LEU A 40 11.30 -11.33 -0.63
C LEU A 40 9.98 -12.03 -0.97
N GLN A 41 9.30 -11.59 -2.02
CA GLN A 41 8.08 -12.24 -2.51
C GLN A 41 8.33 -13.68 -2.93
N ARG A 42 9.41 -13.92 -3.69
CA ARG A 42 9.78 -15.26 -4.16
C ARG A 42 10.09 -16.21 -3.02
N ASN A 43 10.87 -15.78 -2.04
CA ASN A 43 11.20 -16.58 -0.86
C ASN A 43 9.95 -16.95 -0.07
N PHE A 44 8.98 -16.04 0.02
CA PHE A 44 7.70 -16.33 0.66
C PHE A 44 6.88 -17.34 -0.16
N MET A 45 6.81 -17.18 -1.48
CA MET A 45 6.12 -18.12 -2.37
C MET A 45 6.74 -19.51 -2.32
N ASP A 46 8.08 -19.63 -2.34
CA ASP A 46 8.80 -20.89 -2.26
C ASP A 46 8.51 -21.66 -0.95
N LYS A 47 8.13 -20.96 0.12
CA LYS A 47 7.73 -21.57 1.39
C LYS A 47 6.34 -22.22 1.33
N TYR A 48 5.40 -21.66 0.57
CA TYR A 48 3.98 -22.02 0.63
C TYR A 48 3.37 -22.50 -0.70
N TYR A 49 4.12 -22.51 -1.81
CA TYR A 49 3.56 -22.83 -3.13
C TYR A 49 2.85 -24.19 -3.21
N LEU A 50 3.31 -25.18 -2.43
CA LEU A 50 2.70 -26.53 -2.37
C LEU A 50 1.35 -26.55 -1.64
N GLU A 51 1.07 -25.54 -0.81
CA GLU A 51 -0.19 -25.45 -0.09
C GLU A 51 -1.32 -24.99 -1.02
N PHE A 52 -1.00 -24.22 -2.06
CA PHE A 52 -1.97 -23.69 -3.01
C PHE A 52 -2.33 -24.70 -4.10
N GLU A 53 -3.61 -25.03 -4.18
CA GLU A 53 -4.20 -25.89 -5.20
C GLU A 53 -5.03 -25.06 -6.20
N ASP A 54 -4.97 -25.46 -7.48
CA ASP A 54 -5.75 -24.86 -8.56
C ASP A 54 -7.18 -25.44 -8.59
N THR A 55 -7.93 -25.14 -7.52
CA THR A 55 -9.32 -25.57 -7.32
C THR A 55 -10.17 -24.39 -6.85
N GLU A 56 -11.48 -24.43 -7.11
CA GLU A 56 -12.40 -23.37 -6.66
C GLU A 56 -12.54 -23.27 -5.13
N GLU A 57 -12.25 -24.35 -4.39
CA GLU A 57 -12.34 -24.37 -2.94
C GLU A 57 -11.06 -23.84 -2.27
N ASN A 58 -11.22 -22.85 -1.38
CA ASN A 58 -10.11 -22.33 -0.58
C ASN A 58 -9.86 -23.19 0.66
N LYS A 59 -8.60 -23.54 0.91
CA LYS A 59 -8.20 -24.22 2.15
C LYS A 59 -8.21 -23.24 3.32
N LEU A 60 -8.58 -23.72 4.51
CA LEU A 60 -8.56 -22.91 5.74
C LEU A 60 -7.17 -22.34 6.07
N ILE A 61 -6.11 -23.01 5.63
CA ILE A 61 -4.72 -22.57 5.81
C ILE A 61 -4.35 -21.35 4.95
N TYR A 62 -5.15 -20.99 3.94
CA TYR A 62 -4.87 -19.80 3.14
C TYR A 62 -4.99 -18.51 3.95
N THR A 63 -5.91 -18.46 4.92
CA THR A 63 -6.09 -17.28 5.80
C THR A 63 -4.83 -16.96 6.61
N PRO A 64 -4.22 -17.88 7.38
CA PRO A 64 -2.98 -17.58 8.08
C PRO A 64 -1.81 -17.27 7.13
N ILE A 65 -1.72 -17.94 5.97
CA ILE A 65 -0.67 -17.63 4.96
C ILE A 65 -0.85 -16.21 4.42
N PHE A 66 -2.07 -15.81 4.09
CA PHE A 66 -2.40 -14.46 3.62
C PHE A 66 -2.03 -13.41 4.67
N ASN A 67 -2.42 -13.61 5.93
CA ASN A 67 -2.08 -12.67 7.01
C ASN A 67 -0.57 -12.55 7.23
N GLU A 68 0.17 -13.67 7.12
CA GLU A 68 1.64 -13.65 7.19
C GLU A 68 2.23 -12.84 6.03
N TYR A 69 1.73 -13.04 4.80
CA TYR A 69 2.17 -12.30 3.62
C TYR A 69 1.91 -10.79 3.74
N ILE A 70 0.70 -10.40 4.14
CA ILE A 70 0.34 -8.99 4.37
C ILE A 70 1.29 -8.38 5.41
N SER A 71 1.45 -9.04 6.56
CA SER A 71 2.33 -8.55 7.63
C SER A 71 3.79 -8.40 7.17
N LEU A 72 4.27 -9.33 6.33
CA LEU A 72 5.63 -9.30 5.79
C LEU A 72 5.81 -8.11 4.82
N VAL A 73 4.90 -7.97 3.86
CA VAL A 73 4.98 -6.94 2.82
C VAL A 73 4.76 -5.54 3.41
N GLU A 74 3.73 -5.36 4.25
CA GLU A 74 3.45 -4.08 4.90
C GLU A 74 4.64 -3.61 5.72
N LYS A 75 5.22 -4.51 6.54
CA LYS A 75 6.39 -4.21 7.35
C LYS A 75 7.59 -3.81 6.49
N TYR A 76 7.88 -4.57 5.44
CA TYR A 76 9.01 -4.26 4.55
C TYR A 76 8.83 -2.89 3.88
N ILE A 77 7.64 -2.60 3.35
CA ILE A 77 7.35 -1.32 2.71
C ILE A 77 7.47 -0.16 3.72
N GLU A 78 6.90 -0.30 4.92
CA GLU A 78 6.97 0.73 5.95
C GLU A 78 8.42 1.01 6.36
N GLU A 79 9.23 -0.03 6.58
CA GLU A 79 10.66 0.10 6.89
C GLU A 79 11.42 0.81 5.76
N GLN A 80 11.16 0.45 4.50
CA GLN A 80 11.79 1.06 3.34
C GLN A 80 11.40 2.53 3.14
N LEU A 81 10.16 2.90 3.46
CA LEU A 81 9.69 4.28 3.40
C LEU A 81 10.25 5.11 4.57
N LEU A 82 10.30 4.57 5.78
CA LEU A 82 10.90 5.24 6.94
C LEU A 82 12.39 5.55 6.74
N GLN A 83 13.12 4.68 6.04
CA GLN A 83 14.52 4.91 5.69
C GLN A 83 14.69 6.07 4.69
N ARG A 84 13.74 6.26 3.77
CA ARG A 84 13.78 7.31 2.74
C ARG A 84 13.18 8.63 3.23
N ILE A 85 12.18 8.57 4.10
CA ILE A 85 11.43 9.71 4.64
C ILE A 85 11.45 9.63 6.17
N PRO A 86 12.39 10.32 6.83
CA PRO A 86 12.45 10.37 8.28
C PRO A 86 11.15 10.96 8.87
N GLY A 87 10.53 10.22 9.79
CA GLY A 87 9.26 10.61 10.40
C GLY A 87 8.02 10.30 9.57
N PHE A 88 8.16 9.49 8.51
CA PHE A 88 7.01 8.97 7.76
C PHE A 88 5.99 8.30 8.68
N ASN A 89 4.71 8.51 8.38
CA ASN A 89 3.60 7.93 9.13
C ASN A 89 2.68 7.16 8.17
N MET A 90 2.79 5.84 8.21
CA MET A 90 2.03 4.95 7.33
C MET A 90 0.51 5.08 7.54
N ALA A 91 0.05 5.24 8.78
CA ALA A 91 -1.38 5.38 9.08
C ALA A 91 -1.98 6.69 8.54
N ALA A 92 -1.23 7.79 8.62
CA ALA A 92 -1.65 9.06 8.04
C ALA A 92 -1.71 8.94 6.50
N PHE A 93 -0.70 8.33 5.88
CA PHE A 93 -0.65 8.12 4.44
C PHE A 93 -1.82 7.26 3.93
N THR A 94 -2.09 6.11 4.56
CA THR A 94 -3.19 5.22 4.16
C THR A 94 -4.56 5.87 4.35
N THR A 95 -4.73 6.70 5.38
CA THR A 95 -5.97 7.47 5.57
C THR A 95 -6.21 8.44 4.41
N THR A 96 -5.17 9.18 3.99
CA THR A 96 -5.23 10.08 2.83
C THR A 96 -5.53 9.30 1.55
N LEU A 97 -4.84 8.17 1.35
CA LEU A 97 -5.02 7.30 0.19
C LEU A 97 -6.45 6.74 0.11
N HIS A 98 -6.99 6.23 1.23
CA HIS A 98 -8.38 5.75 1.29
C HIS A 98 -9.38 6.85 0.95
N HIS A 99 -9.17 8.07 1.47
CA HIS A 99 -10.04 9.20 1.18
C HIS A 99 -10.00 9.57 -0.31
N LEU A 100 -8.82 9.60 -0.93
CA LEU A 100 -8.67 9.84 -2.37
C LEU A 100 -9.39 8.78 -3.21
N PHE A 101 -9.31 7.50 -2.84
CA PHE A 101 -10.02 6.43 -3.54
C PHE A 101 -11.54 6.49 -3.36
N HIS A 102 -12.04 6.94 -2.21
CA HIS A 102 -13.49 7.10 -1.98
C HIS A 102 -14.08 8.27 -2.76
N LEU A 103 -13.31 9.35 -3.00
CA LEU A 103 -13.74 10.46 -3.84
C LEU A 103 -13.74 10.15 -5.35
N GLN A 104 -13.10 9.05 -5.77
CA GLN A 104 -13.05 8.61 -7.17
C GLN A 104 -14.00 7.43 -7.48
N ALA A 105 -14.71 6.90 -6.48
CA ALA A 105 -15.71 5.84 -6.68
C ALA A 105 -17.09 6.47 -7.04
N PRO A 106 -17.75 6.01 -8.12
CA PRO A 106 -19.06 6.53 -8.54
C PRO A 106 -20.21 6.15 -7.61
#